data_AF-A0A849VN97-F1
#
_entry.id   AF-A0A849VN97-F1
#
_cell.length_a   1.000
_cell.length_b   1.000
_cell.length_c   1.000
_cell.angle_alpha   90.00
_cell.angle_beta   90.00
_cell.angle_gamma   90.00
#
_symmetry.space_group_name_H-M   'P 1'
#
loop_
_entity.id
_entity.type
_entity.pdbx_description
1 polymer ?
#
loop_
_entity_poly.entity_id
_entity_poly.type
_entity_poly.pdbx_seq_one_letter_code
_entity_poly.pdbx_strand_id
1 'polypeptide(L)' 'MRKLYYTADEWRLMQAAHLAASEALGRSPSSHENADRLARRVILFFDRGLRDEAALAYAAASVERLASAIVARREGRYEQ' A
#
# COMPACT_ATOMS: atom_id res chain seq x y z
N MET A 1 -6.62 -12.69 16.63
CA MET A 1 -5.40 -12.25 17.34
C MET A 1 -4.57 -11.40 16.39
N ARG A 2 -4.17 -10.19 16.77
CA ARG A 2 -3.20 -9.39 16.01
C ARG A 2 -1.82 -9.99 16.25
N LYS A 3 -1.13 -10.43 15.21
CA LYS A 3 0.23 -10.98 15.32
C LYS A 3 1.14 -9.84 15.79
N LEU A 4 1.86 -10.02 16.90
CA LEU A 4 2.73 -8.97 17.46
C LEU A 4 4.08 -8.89 16.74
N TYR A 5 4.46 -9.95 16.03
CA TYR A 5 5.75 -10.06 15.35
C TYR A 5 5.58 -10.74 13.99
N TYR A 6 6.22 -10.18 12.98
CA TYR A 6 6.38 -10.78 11.65
C TYR A 6 7.70 -11.53 11.59
N THR A 7 7.74 -12.65 10.89
CA THR A 7 9.03 -13.28 10.54
C THR A 7 9.79 -12.40 9.55
N ALA A 8 11.09 -12.66 9.38
CA ALA A 8 11.90 -11.97 8.38
C ALA A 8 11.34 -12.15 6.96
N ASP A 9 10.83 -13.35 6.62
CA ASP A 9 10.24 -13.62 5.31
C ASP A 9 8.89 -12.92 5.11
N GLU A 10 8.05 -12.89 6.14
CA GLU A 10 6.80 -12.11 6.10
C GLU A 10 7.09 -10.61 5.91
N TRP A 11 8.11 -10.09 6.59
CA TRP A 11 8.56 -8.72 6.42
C TRP A 11 9.08 -8.45 5.00
N ARG A 12 9.93 -9.32 4.45
CA ARG A 12 10.44 -9.20 3.08
C ARG A 12 9.32 -9.21 2.05
N LEU A 13 8.35 -10.11 2.19
CA LEU A 13 7.18 -10.17 1.32
C LEU A 13 6.37 -8.88 1.35
N MET A 14 6.07 -8.36 2.55
CA MET A 14 5.35 -7.09 2.69
C MET A 14 6.16 -5.90 2.14
N GLN A 15 7.48 -5.91 2.34
CA GLN A 15 8.36 -4.86 1.81
C GLN A 15 8.39 -4.88 0.27
N ALA A 16 8.51 -6.06 -0.35
CA ALA A 16 8.48 -6.22 -1.79
C ALA A 16 7.13 -5.78 -2.39
N ALA A 17 6.01 -6.20 -1.76
CA ALA A 17 4.68 -5.76 -2.17
C ALA A 17 4.48 -4.24 -2.04
N HIS A 18 5.05 -3.58 -1.02
CA HIS A 18 5.01 -2.12 -0.89
C HIS A 18 5.81 -1.41 -1.99
N LEU A 19 6.99 -1.93 -2.35
CA LEU A 19 7.80 -1.41 -3.46
C LEU A 19 7.02 -1.52 -4.78
N ALA A 20 6.50 -2.71 -5.09
CA ALA A 20 5.72 -2.96 -6.30
C ALA A 20 4.44 -2.11 -6.37
N ALA A 21 3.73 -1.93 -5.25
CA ALA A 21 2.56 -1.07 -5.19
C ALA A 21 2.91 0.41 -5.43
N SER A 22 4.07 0.86 -4.91
CA SER A 22 4.55 2.23 -5.09
C SER A 22 4.91 2.48 -6.56
N GLU A 23 5.59 1.53 -7.20
CA GLU A 23 5.90 1.55 -8.63
C GLU A 23 4.63 1.58 -9.49
N ALA A 24 3.63 0.74 -9.18
CA ALA A 24 2.34 0.71 -9.88
C ALA A 24 1.53 2.02 -9.77
N LEU A 25 1.87 2.88 -8.81
CA LEU A 25 1.29 4.21 -8.64
C LEU A 25 2.17 5.33 -9.21
N GLY A 26 3.38 5.02 -9.71
CA GLY A 26 4.36 6.00 -10.16
C GLY A 26 4.90 6.87 -9.02
N ARG A 27 5.00 6.32 -7.80
CA ARG A 27 5.35 7.07 -6.58
C ARG A 27 6.63 6.54 -5.95
N SER A 28 7.35 7.42 -5.25
CA SER A 28 8.47 7.00 -4.41
C SER A 28 7.96 6.21 -3.20
N PRO A 29 8.48 5.00 -2.93
CA PRO A 29 8.07 4.18 -1.78
C PRO A 29 8.52 4.74 -0.43
N SER A 30 9.41 5.75 -0.41
CA SER A 30 9.98 6.35 0.81
C SER A 30 9.71 7.85 0.93
N SER A 31 9.59 8.58 -0.18
CA SER A 31 9.50 10.05 -0.18
C SER A 31 8.10 10.58 -0.46
N HIS A 32 7.17 9.73 -0.93
CA HIS A 32 5.81 10.17 -1.21
C HIS A 32 5.04 10.39 0.10
N GLU A 33 4.25 11.47 0.18
CA GLU A 33 3.45 11.81 1.38
C GLU A 33 2.53 10.67 1.87
N ASN A 34 2.14 9.79 0.95
CA ASN A 34 1.26 8.64 1.20
C ASN A 34 1.99 7.29 1.32
N ALA A 35 3.34 7.27 1.36
CA ALA A 35 4.13 6.04 1.43
C ALA A 35 3.79 5.19 2.67
N ASP A 36 3.74 5.81 3.85
CA ASP A 36 3.38 5.13 5.10
C ASP A 36 1.96 4.58 5.08
N ARG A 37 1.04 5.32 4.46
CA ARG A 37 -0.36 4.90 4.32
C ARG A 37 -0.46 3.67 3.42
N LEU A 38 0.31 3.63 2.34
CA LEU A 38 0.38 2.49 1.43
C LEU A 38 1.00 1.27 2.14
N ALA A 39 2.08 1.44 2.90
CA ALA A 39 2.70 0.36 3.67
C ALA A 39 1.71 -0.24 4.69
N ARG A 40 0.93 0.59 5.39
CA ARG A 40 -0.12 0.12 6.31
C ARG A 40 -1.21 -0.69 5.60
N ARG A 41 -1.51 -0.38 4.33
CA ARG A 41 -2.47 -1.17 3.52
C ARG A 41 -1.91 -2.54 3.18
N VAL A 42 -0.64 -2.62 2.79
CA VAL A 42 0.04 -3.91 2.56
C VAL A 42 -0.02 -4.78 3.82
N ILE A 43 0.33 -4.22 4.97
CA ILE A 43 0.25 -4.92 6.26
C ILE A 43 -1.19 -5.38 6.55
N LEU A 44 -2.19 -4.52 6.32
CA LEU A 44 -3.60 -4.87 6.53
C LEU A 44 -4.04 -6.05 5.65
N PHE A 45 -3.66 -6.07 4.38
CA PHE A 45 -4.01 -7.17 3.48
C PHE A 45 -3.28 -8.46 3.84
N PHE A 46 -2.01 -8.35 4.24
CA PHE A 46 -1.25 -9.46 4.78
C PHE A 46 -1.93 -10.03 6.04
N ASP A 47 -2.35 -9.19 6.98
CA ASP A 47 -3.07 -9.62 8.19
C ASP A 47 -4.42 -10.29 7.87
N ARG A 48 -5.01 -9.99 6.70
CA ARG A 48 -6.23 -10.64 6.18
C ARG A 48 -5.97 -11.95 5.45
N GLY A 49 -4.72 -12.42 5.40
CA GLY A 49 -4.34 -13.70 4.84
C GLY A 49 -3.84 -13.67 3.41
N LEU A 50 -3.69 -12.49 2.79
CA LEU A 50 -2.99 -12.43 1.50
C LEU A 50 -1.50 -12.74 1.72
N ARG A 51 -0.98 -13.66 0.91
CA ARG A 51 0.40 -14.16 0.99
C ARG A 51 1.14 -14.15 -0.35
N ASP A 52 0.48 -13.67 -1.40
CA ASP A 52 1.09 -13.47 -2.70
C ASP A 52 1.50 -12.00 -2.86
N GLU A 53 2.72 -11.78 -3.33
CA GLU A 53 3.31 -10.44 -3.44
C GLU A 53 2.53 -9.56 -4.43
N ALA A 54 2.23 -10.09 -5.62
CA ALA A 54 1.54 -9.36 -6.67
C ALA A 54 0.09 -9.03 -6.26
N ALA A 55 -0.59 -9.97 -5.60
CA ALA A 55 -1.93 -9.74 -5.05
C ALA A 55 -1.93 -8.66 -3.96
N LEU A 56 -0.95 -8.68 -3.05
CA LEU A 56 -0.78 -7.64 -2.03
C LEU A 56 -0.53 -6.27 -2.67
N ALA A 57 0.38 -6.20 -3.63
CA ALA A 57 0.73 -4.97 -4.32
C ALA A 57 -0.49 -4.38 -5.06
N TYR A 58 -1.18 -5.21 -5.84
CA TYR A 58 -2.37 -4.81 -6.59
C TYR A 58 -3.50 -4.32 -5.69
N ALA A 59 -3.79 -5.04 -4.61
CA ALA A 59 -4.84 -4.67 -3.66
C ALA A 59 -4.50 -3.35 -2.95
N ALA A 60 -3.26 -3.20 -2.48
CA ALA A 60 -2.79 -1.98 -1.82
C ALA A 60 -2.84 -0.77 -2.75
N ALA A 61 -2.31 -0.91 -3.97
CA ALA A 61 -2.31 0.16 -4.97
C ALA A 61 -3.73 0.58 -5.38
N SER A 62 -4.63 -0.39 -5.58
CA SER A 62 -6.02 -0.12 -5.97
C SER A 62 -6.77 0.69 -4.92
N VAL A 63 -6.66 0.31 -3.64
CA VAL A 63 -7.30 1.05 -2.54
C VAL A 63 -6.64 2.41 -2.32
N GLU A 64 -5.32 2.50 -2.48
CA GLU A 64 -4.58 3.76 -2.39
C GLU A 64 -4.99 4.75 -3.48
N ARG A 65 -5.13 4.30 -4.73
CA ARG A 65 -5.61 5.12 -5.84
C ARG A 65 -6.99 5.69 -5.56
N LEU A 66 -7.93 4.86 -5.11
CA LEU A 66 -9.28 5.30 -4.77
C LEU A 66 -9.28 6.32 -3.63
N ALA A 67 -8.49 6.08 -2.58
CA ALA A 67 -8.40 7.00 -1.46
C ALA A 67 -7.77 8.35 -1.84
N SER A 68 -6.69 8.34 -2.63
CA SER A 68 -6.11 9.57 -3.18
C SER A 68 -7.12 10.34 -4.02
N ALA A 69 -7.91 9.66 -4.86
CA ALA A 69 -8.94 10.31 -5.67
C ALA A 69 -10.04 10.97 -4.81
N ILE A 70 -10.49 10.29 -3.75
CA ILE A 70 -11.48 10.85 -2.81
C ILE A 70 -10.92 12.10 -2.10
N VAL A 71 -9.67 12.05 -1.64
CA VAL A 71 -9.02 13.19 -0.96
C VAL A 71 -8.86 14.37 -1.92
N ALA A 72 -8.33 14.14 -3.12
CA ALA A 72 -8.16 15.21 -4.10
C ALA A 72 -9.51 15.83 -4.52
N ARG A 73 -10.59 15.04 -4.62
CA ARG A 73 -11.93 15.59 -4.88
C ARG A 73 -12.44 16.46 -3.73
N ARG A 74 -12.19 16.06 -2.48
CA ARG A 74 -12.58 16.85 -1.29
C ARG A 74 -11.83 18.18 -1.22
N GLU A 75 -10.60 18.21 -1.71
CA GLU A 75 -9.75 19.40 -1.69
C GLU A 75 -9.86 20.25 -2.96
N GLY A 76 -10.79 19.93 -3.88
CA GLY A 76 -10.97 20.69 -5.11
C GLY A 76 -9.81 20.58 -6.11
N ARG A 77 -8.91 19.60 -5.94
CA ARG A 77 -7.70 19.43 -6.78
C ARG A 77 -7.94 18.67 -8.09
N TYR A 78 -9.20 18.52 -8.51
CA TYR A 78 -9.60 17.78 -9.73
C TYR A 78 -10.11 18.71 -10.85
N GLU A 79 -9.48 19.86 -11.04
CA GLU A 79 -9.61 20.66 -12.27
C GLU A 79 -8.29 21.39 -12.52
N GLN A 80 -7.35 20.74 -13.21
CA GLN A 80 -6.41 21.33 -14.19
C GLN A 80 -5.96 20.23 -15.16
#